data_AF-A0A0F4GNT2-F1
#
_entry.id   AF-A0A0F4GNT2-F1
#
_cell.length_a   1.000
_cell.length_b   1.000
_cell.length_c   1.000
_cell.angle_alpha   90.00
_cell.angle_beta   90.00
_cell.angle_gamma   90.00
#
_symmetry.space_group_name_H-M   'P 1'
#
loop_
_entity.id
_entity.type
_entity.pdbx_description
1 polymer ?
#
loop_
_entity_poly.entity_id
_entity_poly.type
_entity_poly.pdbx_seq_one_letter_code
_entity_poly.pdbx_strand_id
1 'polypeptide(L)'
;MGNPAAIARAERCMVRYDHAYDAVVDMRILVDQDHQVLNTTSQAWAAELGLLETAIEVFRSSDDGIRSTTRDSLIALATRFNQLENTMAVLNNRWEIRVALLEGLEAELDVATVRMEYFMNLAGGDDGGNDDAQFDPDLQDEE
;
A
#
# COMPACT_ATOMS: atom_id res chain seq x y z
N MET A 1 7.61 28.93 -33.69
CA MET A 1 8.67 28.50 -32.73
C MET A 1 8.01 28.52 -31.36
N GLY A 2 7.97 27.38 -30.67
CA GLY A 2 7.32 27.28 -29.35
C GLY A 2 7.96 28.23 -28.33
N ASN A 3 7.15 28.74 -27.41
CA ASN A 3 7.60 29.63 -26.35
C ASN A 3 8.65 28.91 -25.47
N PRO A 4 9.92 29.38 -25.38
CA PRO A 4 10.96 28.73 -24.58
C PRO A 4 10.59 28.54 -23.12
N ALA A 5 9.79 29.45 -22.55
CA ALA A 5 9.30 29.34 -21.18
C ALA A 5 8.26 28.21 -21.03
N ALA A 6 7.43 27.96 -22.04
CA ALA A 6 6.48 26.86 -22.05
C ALA A 6 7.20 25.50 -22.16
N ILE A 7 8.23 25.41 -23.00
CA ILE A 7 9.07 24.22 -23.15
C ILE A 7 9.75 23.87 -21.81
N ALA A 8 10.40 24.85 -21.17
CA ALA A 8 11.07 24.63 -19.88
C ALA A 8 10.10 24.24 -18.75
N ARG A 9 8.84 24.71 -18.79
CA ARG A 9 7.79 24.29 -17.85
C ARG A 9 7.34 22.85 -18.13
N ALA A 10 7.14 22.49 -19.40
CA ALA A 10 6.78 21.13 -19.80
C ALA A 10 7.85 20.12 -19.35
N GLU A 11 9.13 20.42 -19.55
CA GLU A 11 10.24 19.58 -19.07
C GLU A 11 10.21 19.35 -17.56
N ARG A 12 9.97 20.40 -16.76
CA ARG A 12 9.84 20.25 -15.30
C ARG A 12 8.62 19.42 -14.91
N CYS A 13 7.51 19.56 -15.61
CA CYS A 13 6.32 18.75 -15.36
C CYS A 13 6.52 17.28 -15.72
N MET A 14 7.25 16.97 -16.79
CA MET A 14 7.63 15.58 -17.11
C MET A 14 8.47 14.95 -16.01
N VAL A 15 9.49 15.66 -15.50
CA VAL A 15 10.32 15.15 -14.40
C VAL A 15 9.49 14.90 -13.12
N ARG A 16 8.56 15.80 -12.81
CA ARG A 16 7.65 15.61 -11.65
C ARG A 16 6.69 14.43 -11.85
N TYR A 17 6.19 14.24 -13.08
CA TYR A 17 5.36 13.09 -13.42
C TYR A 17 6.15 11.79 -13.27
N ASP A 18 7.36 11.70 -13.82
CA ASP A 18 8.20 10.49 -13.73
C ASP A 18 8.48 10.13 -12.26
N HIS A 19 8.82 11.13 -11.43
CA HIS A 19 9.06 10.90 -10.00
C HIS A 19 7.79 10.44 -9.26
N ALA A 20 6.63 11.05 -9.54
CA ALA A 20 5.36 10.63 -8.94
C ALA A 20 4.98 9.20 -9.38
N TYR A 21 5.20 8.88 -10.65
CA TYR A 21 4.93 7.56 -11.21
C TYR A 21 5.80 6.49 -10.56
N ASP A 22 7.12 6.72 -10.44
CA ASP A 22 8.03 5.79 -9.79
C ASP A 22 7.65 5.57 -8.31
N ALA A 23 7.28 6.63 -7.59
CA ALA A 23 6.82 6.54 -6.21
C ALA A 23 5.54 5.67 -6.07
N VAL A 24 4.55 5.84 -6.95
CA VAL A 24 3.35 4.99 -6.98
C VAL A 24 3.71 3.53 -7.26
N VAL A 25 4.57 3.27 -8.24
CA VAL A 25 5.00 1.91 -8.60
C VAL A 25 5.70 1.23 -7.41
N ASP A 26 6.67 1.89 -6.80
CA ASP A 26 7.40 1.37 -5.64
C ASP A 26 6.46 1.10 -4.46
N MET A 27 5.55 2.03 -4.19
CA MET A 27 4.59 1.88 -3.09
C MET A 27 3.62 0.72 -3.34
N ARG A 28 3.18 0.52 -4.59
CA ARG A 28 2.29 -0.58 -4.96
C ARG A 28 2.96 -1.94 -4.80
N ILE A 29 4.25 -2.06 -5.13
CA ILE A 29 5.04 -3.27 -4.85
C ILE A 29 5.04 -3.57 -3.35
N LEU A 30 5.21 -2.55 -2.50
CA LEU A 30 5.22 -2.71 -1.05
C LEU A 30 3.85 -3.10 -0.47
N VAL A 31 2.76 -2.57 -1.02
CA VAL A 31 1.38 -2.95 -0.65
C VAL A 31 1.09 -4.39 -1.05
N ASP A 32 1.48 -4.81 -2.25
CA ASP A 32 1.30 -6.17 -2.73
C ASP A 32 2.09 -7.19 -1.89
N GLN A 33 3.33 -6.86 -1.52
CA GLN A 33 4.15 -7.67 -0.61
C GLN A 33 3.47 -7.83 0.75
N ASP A 34 2.95 -6.75 1.33
CA ASP A 34 2.27 -6.80 2.62
C ASP A 34 1.00 -7.65 2.56
N HIS A 35 0.23 -7.52 1.49
CA HIS A 35 -0.97 -8.33 1.26
C HIS A 35 -0.62 -9.83 1.11
N GLN A 36 0.47 -10.18 0.42
CA GLN A 36 0.94 -11.58 0.34
C GLN A 36 1.34 -12.15 1.70
N VAL A 37 2.05 -11.36 2.52
CA VAL A 37 2.47 -11.78 3.87
C VAL A 37 1.25 -11.93 4.80
N LEU A 38 0.28 -11.02 4.70
CA LEU A 38 -0.99 -11.12 5.42
C LEU A 38 -1.76 -12.39 5.04
N ASN A 39 -1.89 -12.69 3.75
CA ASN A 39 -2.54 -13.90 3.28
C ASN A 39 -1.85 -15.17 3.80
N THR A 40 -0.52 -15.22 3.76
CA THR A 40 0.25 -16.36 4.26
C THR A 40 0.09 -16.53 5.78
N THR A 41 0.08 -15.43 6.52
CA THR A 41 -0.10 -15.43 7.98
C THR A 41 -1.52 -15.82 8.37
N SER A 42 -2.52 -15.39 7.61
CA SER A 42 -3.92 -15.79 7.78
C SER A 42 -4.10 -17.30 7.56
N GLN A 43 -3.46 -17.87 6.55
CA GLN A 43 -3.46 -19.32 6.33
C GLN A 43 -2.79 -20.09 7.48
N ALA A 44 -1.67 -19.59 7.99
CA ALA A 44 -1.01 -20.18 9.17
C ALA A 44 -1.90 -20.12 10.41
N TRP A 45 -2.62 -19.01 10.61
CA TRP A 45 -3.59 -18.86 11.69
C TRP A 45 -4.74 -19.87 11.58
N ALA A 46 -5.31 -20.05 10.37
CA ALA A 46 -6.36 -21.02 10.14
C ALA A 46 -5.88 -22.47 10.38
N ALA A 47 -4.64 -22.80 10.01
CA ALA A 47 -4.06 -24.12 10.26
C ALA A 47 -3.85 -24.39 11.76
N GLU A 48 -3.31 -23.43 12.51
CA GLU A 48 -3.17 -23.56 13.97
C GLU A 48 -4.54 -23.68 14.65
N LEU A 49 -5.60 -23.07 14.09
CA LEU A 49 -6.96 -23.18 14.63
C LEU A 49 -7.49 -24.59 14.51
N GLY A 50 -7.30 -25.22 13.36
CA GLY A 50 -7.65 -26.64 13.18
C GLY A 50 -6.88 -27.55 14.14
N LEU A 51 -5.59 -27.26 14.40
CA LEU A 51 -4.80 -28.02 15.38
C LEU A 51 -5.33 -27.84 16.81
N LEU A 52 -5.73 -26.63 17.17
CA LEU A 52 -6.30 -26.33 18.49
C LEU A 52 -7.65 -27.01 18.69
N GLU A 53 -8.54 -26.94 17.70
CA GLU A 53 -9.83 -27.62 17.74
C GLU A 53 -9.66 -29.13 17.92
N THR A 54 -8.73 -29.73 17.16
CA THR A 54 -8.39 -31.16 17.26
C THR A 54 -7.82 -31.50 18.64
N ALA A 55 -6.90 -30.68 19.16
CA ALA A 55 -6.30 -30.90 20.49
C ALA A 55 -7.34 -30.81 21.61
N ILE A 56 -8.31 -29.89 21.51
CA ILE A 56 -9.41 -29.75 22.46
C ILE A 56 -10.32 -30.99 22.41
N GLU A 57 -10.62 -31.50 21.22
CA GLU A 57 -11.45 -32.71 21.06
C GLU A 57 -10.78 -33.92 21.71
N VAL A 58 -9.48 -34.14 21.43
CA VAL A 58 -8.68 -35.21 22.06
C VAL A 58 -8.63 -35.03 23.57
N PHE A 59 -8.43 -33.80 24.08
CA PHE A 59 -8.43 -33.54 25.52
C PHE A 59 -9.75 -33.96 26.18
N ARG A 60 -10.88 -33.61 25.55
CA ARG A 60 -12.22 -33.95 26.07
C ARG A 60 -12.48 -35.45 26.08
N SER A 61 -11.93 -36.20 25.14
CA SER A 61 -12.13 -37.65 25.01
C SER A 61 -11.08 -38.51 25.73
N SER A 62 -10.14 -37.90 26.46
CA SER A 62 -8.94 -38.59 26.95
C SER A 62 -8.94 -38.92 28.45
N ASP A 63 -8.36 -40.08 28.77
CA ASP A 63 -8.06 -40.56 30.14
C ASP A 63 -6.85 -39.82 30.75
N ASP A 64 -6.68 -39.92 32.07
CA ASP A 64 -5.79 -39.03 32.86
C ASP A 64 -4.31 -39.00 32.42
N GLY A 65 -3.77 -40.09 31.86
CA GLY A 65 -2.39 -40.12 31.35
C GLY A 65 -2.18 -39.29 30.07
N ILE A 66 -3.21 -39.19 29.22
CA ILE A 66 -3.17 -38.43 27.96
C ILE A 66 -3.42 -36.94 28.24
N ARG A 67 -4.20 -36.62 29.28
CA ARG A 67 -4.53 -35.23 29.66
C ARG A 67 -3.30 -34.37 29.95
N SER A 68 -2.25 -34.92 30.55
CA SER A 68 -1.01 -34.18 30.84
C SER A 68 -0.31 -33.72 29.56
N THR A 69 -0.09 -34.63 28.62
CA THR A 69 0.59 -34.32 27.34
C THR A 69 -0.26 -33.40 26.46
N THR A 70 -1.58 -33.60 26.47
CA THR A 70 -2.50 -32.72 25.73
C THR A 70 -2.57 -31.32 26.35
N ARG A 71 -2.48 -31.18 27.69
CA ARG A 71 -2.40 -29.87 28.35
C ARG A 71 -1.17 -29.06 27.91
N ASP A 72 0.00 -29.67 27.87
CA ASP A 72 1.22 -29.00 27.44
C ASP A 72 1.14 -28.58 25.96
N SER A 73 0.52 -29.44 25.13
CA SER A 73 0.25 -29.12 23.72
C SER A 73 -0.71 -27.93 23.55
N LEU A 74 -1.76 -27.84 24.37
CA LEU A 74 -2.70 -26.72 24.38
C LEU A 74 -2.03 -25.41 24.80
N ILE A 75 -1.10 -25.44 25.77
CA ILE A 75 -0.34 -24.26 26.19
C ILE A 75 0.59 -23.79 25.06
N ALA A 76 1.28 -24.72 24.40
CA ALA A 76 2.13 -24.41 23.25
C ALA A 76 1.33 -23.79 22.09
N LEU A 77 0.16 -24.36 21.77
CA LEU A 77 -0.76 -23.82 20.77
C LEU A 77 -1.25 -22.41 21.12
N ALA A 78 -1.70 -22.20 22.36
CA ALA A 78 -2.14 -20.87 22.82
C ALA A 78 -1.02 -19.82 22.71
N THR A 79 0.23 -20.21 22.99
CA THR A 79 1.39 -19.31 22.85
C THR A 79 1.63 -18.93 21.39
N ARG A 80 1.57 -19.89 20.46
CA ARG A 80 1.69 -19.63 19.03
C ARG A 80 0.55 -18.75 18.50
N PHE A 81 -0.67 -18.95 19.00
CA PHE A 81 -1.80 -18.11 18.67
C PHE A 81 -1.60 -16.65 19.05
N ASN A 82 -1.16 -16.40 20.29
CA ASN A 82 -0.86 -15.05 20.74
C ASN A 82 0.24 -14.40 19.87
N GLN A 83 1.23 -15.17 19.42
CA GLN A 83 2.26 -14.67 18.51
C GLN A 83 1.70 -14.33 17.13
N LEU A 84 0.85 -15.19 16.57
CA LEU A 84 0.21 -14.96 15.27
C LEU A 84 -0.76 -13.79 15.30
N GLU A 85 -1.52 -13.63 16.37
CA GLU A 85 -2.45 -12.50 16.56
C GLU A 85 -1.69 -11.17 16.61
N ASN A 86 -0.62 -11.10 17.41
CA ASN A 86 0.24 -9.91 17.46
C ASN A 86 0.90 -9.64 16.09
N THR A 87 1.34 -10.69 15.39
CA THR A 87 1.94 -10.56 14.06
C THR A 87 0.93 -10.04 13.04
N MET A 88 -0.29 -10.57 13.02
CA MET A 88 -1.36 -10.08 12.15
C MET A 88 -1.72 -8.63 12.46
N ALA A 89 -1.81 -8.24 13.73
CA ALA A 89 -2.10 -6.86 14.11
C ALA A 89 -1.04 -5.88 13.58
N VAL A 90 0.24 -6.22 13.70
CA VAL A 90 1.36 -5.41 13.18
C VAL A 90 1.34 -5.34 11.66
N LEU A 91 1.15 -6.47 10.98
CA LEU A 91 1.11 -6.52 9.52
C LEU A 91 -0.10 -5.75 8.96
N ASN A 92 -1.27 -5.86 9.60
CA ASN A 92 -2.48 -5.19 9.14
C ASN A 92 -2.36 -3.67 9.30
N ASN A 93 -1.85 -3.19 10.44
CA ASN A 93 -1.58 -1.77 10.64
C ASN A 93 -0.56 -1.25 9.60
N ARG A 94 0.52 -1.99 9.35
CA ARG A 94 1.49 -1.62 8.32
C ARG A 94 0.85 -1.52 6.93
N TRP A 95 0.05 -2.52 6.56
CA TRP A 95 -0.64 -2.55 5.28
C TRP A 95 -1.62 -1.39 5.14
N GLU A 96 -2.43 -1.10 6.16
CA GLU A 96 -3.38 0.03 6.17
C GLU A 96 -2.67 1.38 5.98
N ILE A 97 -1.56 1.61 6.69
CA ILE A 97 -0.74 2.84 6.51
C ILE A 97 -0.23 2.93 5.07
N ARG A 98 0.26 1.81 4.52
CA ARG A 98 0.81 1.77 3.16
C ARG A 98 -0.24 1.99 2.08
N VAL A 99 -1.46 1.48 2.28
CA VAL A 99 -2.59 1.75 1.38
C VAL A 99 -2.94 3.24 1.41
N ALA A 100 -3.03 3.86 2.59
CA ALA A 100 -3.31 5.30 2.69
C ALA A 100 -2.22 6.16 2.03
N LEU A 101 -0.94 5.76 2.15
CA LEU A 101 0.16 6.42 1.44
C LEU A 101 0.07 6.24 -0.08
N LEU A 102 -0.28 5.04 -0.55
CA LEU A 102 -0.47 4.79 -1.98
C LEU A 102 -1.60 5.64 -2.55
N GLU A 103 -2.74 5.76 -1.86
CA GLU A 103 -3.85 6.64 -2.26
C GLU A 103 -3.40 8.11 -2.38
N GLY A 104 -2.56 8.58 -1.45
CA GLY A 104 -1.97 9.91 -1.52
C GLY A 104 -1.05 10.09 -2.74
N LEU A 105 -0.18 9.11 -3.02
CA LEU A 105 0.72 9.14 -4.17
C LEU A 105 -0.03 9.05 -5.50
N GLU A 106 -1.11 8.27 -5.58
CA GLU A 106 -1.98 8.19 -6.76
C GLU A 106 -2.64 9.54 -7.04
N ALA A 107 -3.10 10.25 -6.00
CA ALA A 107 -3.63 11.60 -6.15
C ALA A 107 -2.56 12.61 -6.63
N GLU A 108 -1.33 12.51 -6.13
CA GLU A 108 -0.21 13.34 -6.61
C GLU A 108 0.13 13.05 -8.08
N LEU A 109 0.12 11.78 -8.48
CA LEU A 109 0.34 11.36 -9.86
C LEU A 109 -0.74 11.90 -10.81
N ASP A 110 -2.01 11.87 -10.39
CA ASP A 110 -3.11 12.45 -11.17
C ASP A 110 -2.88 13.95 -11.43
N VAL A 111 -2.52 14.71 -10.39
CA VAL A 111 -2.19 16.14 -10.53
C VAL A 111 -0.98 16.35 -11.44
N ALA A 112 0.07 15.53 -11.29
CA ALA A 112 1.26 15.62 -12.12
C ALA A 112 0.95 15.32 -13.61
N THR A 113 0.09 14.34 -13.87
CA THR A 113 -0.38 13.96 -15.21
C THR A 113 -1.10 15.12 -15.89
N VAL A 114 -2.09 15.70 -15.21
CA VAL A 114 -2.85 16.85 -15.74
C VAL A 114 -1.94 18.04 -16.03
N ARG A 115 -0.99 18.35 -15.12
CA ARG A 115 -0.03 19.44 -15.31
C ARG A 115 0.91 19.17 -16.49
N MET A 116 1.42 17.94 -16.62
CA MET A 116 2.28 17.55 -17.73
C MET A 116 1.55 17.70 -19.07
N GLU A 117 0.34 17.16 -19.20
CA GLU A 117 -0.47 17.27 -20.42
C GLU A 117 -0.73 18.73 -20.81
N TYR A 118 -1.13 19.55 -19.83
CA TYR A 118 -1.38 20.98 -20.05
C TYR A 118 -0.15 21.71 -20.62
N PHE A 119 1.02 21.54 -20.00
CA PHE A 119 2.22 22.24 -20.45
C PHE A 119 2.82 21.65 -21.72
N MET A 120 2.67 20.35 -21.97
CA MET A 120 3.04 19.75 -23.26
C MET A 120 2.19 20.32 -24.41
N ASN A 121 0.87 20.49 -24.20
CA ASN A 121 -0.01 21.11 -25.20
C ASN A 121 0.37 22.57 -25.47
N LEU A 122 0.67 23.36 -24.44
CA LEU A 122 1.16 24.73 -24.58
C LEU A 122 2.51 24.83 -25.30
N ALA A 123 3.41 23.87 -25.06
CA ALA A 123 4.72 23.82 -25.72
C ALA A 123 4.63 23.39 -27.20
N GLY A 124 3.62 22.57 -27.55
CA GLY A 124 3.36 22.03 -28.89
C GLY A 124 2.84 23.04 -29.91
N GLY A 125 2.36 24.21 -29.46
CA GLY A 125 1.98 25.32 -30.34
C GLY A 125 0.61 25.16 -31.01
N ASP A 126 -0.46 25.05 -30.21
CA ASP A 126 -1.80 25.33 -30.71
C ASP A 126 -1.96 26.86 -30.81
N ASP A 127 -1.88 27.39 -32.03
CA ASP A 127 -2.13 28.78 -32.37
C ASP A 127 -3.62 29.09 -32.21
N GLY A 128 -4.08 29.32 -30.98
CA GLY A 128 -5.48 29.62 -30.68
C GLY A 128 -5.62 30.46 -29.43
N GLY A 129 -5.36 31.76 -29.57
CA GLY A 129 -5.24 32.70 -28.45
C GLY A 129 -6.39 32.65 -27.44
N ASN A 130 -6.01 32.62 -26.16
CA ASN A 130 -6.51 33.59 -25.19
C ASN A 130 -5.53 33.62 -24.00
N ASP A 131 -4.99 34.80 -23.70
CA ASP A 131 -4.08 35.09 -22.58
C ASP A 131 -4.77 35.00 -21.19
N ASP A 132 -5.91 34.32 -21.06
CA ASP A 132 -6.74 34.33 -19.85
C ASP A 132 -6.97 32.95 -19.20
N ALA A 133 -6.21 31.91 -19.58
CA ALA A 133 -6.25 30.66 -18.83
C ALA A 133 -5.41 30.78 -17.54
N GLN A 134 -5.97 31.49 -16.55
CA GLN A 134 -5.61 31.33 -15.14
C GLN A 134 -5.91 29.88 -14.74
N PHE A 135 -4.95 28.98 -14.95
CA PHE A 135 -5.01 27.67 -14.31
C PHE A 135 -4.36 27.79 -12.93
N ASP A 136 -5.20 27.94 -11.91
CA ASP A 136 -4.87 27.82 -10.49
C ASP A 136 -5.61 26.62 -9.92
N PRO A 137 -4.87 25.56 -9.58
CA PRO A 137 -5.22 24.79 -8.39
C PRO A 137 -3.94 24.57 -7.58
N ASP A 138 -3.49 25.60 -6.87
CA ASP A 138 -2.32 25.65 -5.98
C ASP A 138 -1.06 26.26 -6.61
N LEU A 139 -1.19 27.41 -7.26
CA LEU A 139 -0.06 28.36 -7.34
C LEU A 139 0.16 29.02 -5.96
N GLN A 140 0.79 28.28 -5.05
CA GLN A 140 1.73 28.89 -4.11
C GLN A 140 3.01 28.05 -4.10
N ASP A 141 3.99 28.59 -4.82
CA ASP A 141 5.39 28.69 -4.44
C ASP A 141 5.86 27.71 -3.36
N GLU A 142 6.62 26.69 -3.75
CA GLU A 142 7.79 26.31 -2.96
C GLU A 142 9.01 26.29 -3.90
N GLU A 143 9.93 27.18 -3.53
CA GLU A 143 11.23 27.48 -4.14
C GLU A 143 12.22 26.33 -3.98
#